data_AF-A0A9D2SSC9-F1
#
_entry.id   AF-A0A9D2SSC9-F1
#
_cell.length_a   1.000
_cell.length_b   1.000
_cell.length_c   1.000
_cell.angle_alpha   90.00
_cell.angle_beta   90.00
_cell.angle_gamma   90.00
#
_symmetry.space_group_name_H-M   'P 1'
#
loop_
_entity.id
_entity.type
_entity.pdbx_description
1 polymer ?
#
loop_
_entity_poly.entity_id
_entity_poly.type
_entity_poly.pdbx_seq_one_letter_code
_entity_poly.pdbx_strand_id
1 'polypeptide(L)'
;MENYLCLDIPGFHVSYKRWKKYGYIKAEEKENLKEALSLASGGFCMYCYSRVEVDRKQHGQLEHAIEKNNSDKLVECIPNIGLACSDCNSRFKRIGERKRKIAAGALSQFEEKSRCEVKQRKQCTVACRALRELQAAYHKMPGAEIILQPMGATGRCSEEPLALQYNVLKMEFQPNTNQYTYSEEEFSFIQQHILRFHLNDPRYRTKQLADFVKIVIDSGGNCPQYDYNNLIVKLFADKIREKTAEERVAICSRIYSAIFLKI
;
A
#
# COMPACT_ATOMS: atom_id res chain seq x y z
N MET A 1 -14.34 18.30 -11.24
CA MET A 1 -13.36 18.67 -10.20
C MET A 1 -11.98 18.66 -10.87
N GLU A 2 -11.13 19.67 -10.66
CA GLU A 2 -9.80 19.71 -11.31
C GLU A 2 -9.05 18.41 -11.02
N ASN A 3 -8.69 17.66 -12.08
CA ASN A 3 -8.22 16.27 -11.98
C ASN A 3 -7.04 16.14 -11.00
N TYR A 4 -6.18 17.16 -10.87
CA TYR A 4 -4.96 17.12 -10.05
C TYR A 4 -5.15 17.28 -8.53
N LEU A 5 -6.33 17.63 -8.02
CA LEU A 5 -6.54 17.85 -6.57
C LEU A 5 -6.77 16.56 -5.78
N CYS A 6 -7.06 15.47 -6.47
CA CYS A 6 -7.16 14.13 -5.89
C CYS A 6 -6.19 13.20 -6.63
N LEU A 7 -5.39 12.46 -5.87
CA LEU A 7 -4.44 11.49 -6.40
C LEU A 7 -4.91 10.10 -6.02
N ASP A 8 -5.36 9.32 -7.00
CA ASP A 8 -5.74 7.94 -6.77
C ASP A 8 -4.50 7.12 -6.46
N ILE A 9 -4.53 6.35 -5.36
CA ILE A 9 -3.42 5.47 -5.01
C ILE A 9 -3.57 4.18 -5.81
N PRO A 10 -2.59 3.81 -6.65
CA PRO A 10 -2.69 2.62 -7.46
C PRO A 10 -2.57 1.35 -6.60
N GLY A 11 -3.27 0.29 -7.00
CA GLY A 11 -3.04 -1.06 -6.46
C GLY A 11 -1.68 -1.63 -6.92
N PHE A 12 -1.08 -2.48 -6.09
CA PHE A 12 0.22 -3.08 -6.38
C PHE A 12 0.09 -4.39 -7.16
N HIS A 13 0.18 -4.28 -8.49
CA HIS A 13 0.09 -5.44 -9.38
C HIS A 13 1.47 -6.08 -9.59
N VAL A 14 1.72 -7.19 -8.91
CA VAL A 14 3.02 -7.86 -8.96
C VAL A 14 3.12 -8.79 -10.16
N SER A 15 4.12 -8.55 -11.02
CA SER A 15 4.41 -9.39 -12.18
C SER A 15 5.51 -10.39 -11.87
N TYR A 16 5.16 -11.67 -11.79
CA TYR A 16 6.09 -12.77 -11.50
C TYR A 16 6.57 -13.46 -12.78
N LYS A 17 7.90 -13.55 -12.97
CA LYS A 17 8.55 -14.31 -14.05
C LYS A 17 8.43 -15.82 -13.82
N ARG A 18 7.98 -16.57 -14.83
CA ARG A 18 7.73 -18.04 -14.76
C ARG A 18 8.99 -18.89 -14.49
N TRP A 19 10.16 -18.41 -14.87
CA TRP A 19 11.44 -19.13 -14.73
C TRP A 19 12.18 -18.83 -13.41
N LYS A 20 11.66 -17.91 -12.58
CA LYS A 20 12.21 -17.61 -11.25
C LYS A 20 11.35 -18.26 -10.16
N LYS A 21 11.98 -18.56 -9.04
CA LYS A 21 11.30 -18.96 -7.80
C LYS A 21 11.32 -17.82 -6.80
N TYR A 22 10.24 -17.71 -6.03
CA TYR A 22 9.98 -16.63 -5.07
C TYR A 22 9.64 -17.24 -3.71
N GLY A 23 10.11 -16.66 -2.63
CA GLY A 23 9.90 -17.23 -1.30
C GLY A 23 10.37 -16.33 -0.17
N TYR A 24 10.30 -16.82 1.05
CA TYR A 24 10.66 -16.06 2.25
C TYR A 24 11.92 -16.59 2.95
N ILE A 25 12.11 -17.91 2.95
CA ILE A 25 13.14 -18.62 3.71
C ILE A 25 14.47 -18.69 2.93
N LYS A 26 14.45 -19.20 1.69
CA LYS A 26 15.69 -19.36 0.90
C LYS A 26 16.18 -18.01 0.37
N ALA A 27 17.47 -17.73 0.53
CA ALA A 27 18.06 -16.43 0.22
C ALA A 27 17.78 -15.96 -1.23
N GLU A 28 18.06 -16.80 -2.23
CA GLU A 28 17.84 -16.47 -3.65
C GLU A 28 16.36 -16.20 -3.96
N GLU A 29 15.46 -17.05 -3.45
CA GLU A 29 14.01 -16.91 -3.67
C GLU A 29 13.45 -15.66 -2.96
N LYS A 30 14.04 -15.31 -1.81
CA LYS A 30 13.74 -14.10 -1.05
C LYS A 30 14.16 -12.84 -1.80
N GLU A 31 15.33 -12.87 -2.42
CA GLU A 31 15.85 -11.76 -3.23
C GLU A 31 15.01 -11.55 -4.48
N ASN A 32 14.66 -12.64 -5.18
CA ASN A 32 13.72 -12.61 -6.31
C ASN A 32 12.36 -12.02 -5.92
N LEU A 33 11.83 -12.39 -4.75
CA LEU A 33 10.56 -11.85 -4.25
C LEU A 33 10.65 -10.37 -3.92
N LYS A 34 11.72 -9.94 -3.25
CA LYS A 34 11.97 -8.52 -2.99
C LYS A 34 12.08 -7.71 -4.28
N GLU A 35 12.79 -8.20 -5.28
CA GLU A 35 12.94 -7.55 -6.59
C GLU A 35 11.56 -7.36 -7.26
N ALA A 36 10.76 -8.43 -7.34
CA ALA A 36 9.43 -8.38 -7.95
C ALA A 36 8.49 -7.41 -7.24
N LEU A 37 8.49 -7.41 -5.89
CA LEU A 37 7.67 -6.51 -5.10
C LEU A 37 8.15 -5.05 -5.20
N SER A 38 9.47 -4.80 -5.23
CA SER A 38 10.01 -3.45 -5.39
C SER A 38 9.68 -2.87 -6.77
N LEU A 39 9.78 -3.67 -7.83
CA LEU A 39 9.36 -3.27 -9.17
C LEU A 39 7.87 -2.92 -9.20
N ALA A 40 7.03 -3.74 -8.59
CA ALA A 40 5.57 -3.52 -8.55
C ALA A 40 5.19 -2.28 -7.75
N SER A 41 5.90 -1.98 -6.65
CA SER A 41 5.64 -0.79 -5.84
C SER A 41 6.40 0.45 -6.28
N GLY A 42 7.30 0.33 -7.26
CA GLY A 42 8.22 1.41 -7.65
C GLY A 42 9.19 1.81 -6.54
N GLY A 43 9.56 0.87 -5.66
CA GLY A 43 10.47 1.13 -4.53
C GLY A 43 9.81 1.82 -3.34
N PHE A 44 8.47 1.81 -3.24
CA PHE A 44 7.73 2.39 -2.12
C PHE A 44 7.15 1.31 -1.19
N CYS A 45 6.99 1.64 0.09
CA CYS A 45 6.25 0.84 1.06
C CYS A 45 4.80 0.70 0.61
N MET A 46 4.26 -0.51 0.58
CA MET A 46 2.89 -0.76 0.11
C MET A 46 1.79 -0.28 1.09
N TYR A 47 2.16 0.13 2.30
CA TYR A 47 1.22 0.64 3.30
C TYR A 47 1.26 2.17 3.46
N CYS A 48 2.45 2.76 3.63
CA CYS A 48 2.60 4.19 3.88
C CYS A 48 3.19 4.98 2.70
N TYR A 49 3.58 4.29 1.63
CA TYR A 49 4.05 4.90 0.40
C TYR A 49 5.36 5.71 0.51
N SER A 50 6.04 5.63 1.64
CA SER A 50 7.41 6.11 1.80
C SER A 50 8.38 5.25 1.00
N ARG A 51 9.42 5.86 0.44
CA ARG A 51 10.47 5.16 -0.31
C ARG A 51 11.20 4.18 0.59
N VAL A 52 11.40 2.96 0.09
CA VAL A 52 12.17 1.89 0.73
C VAL A 52 13.35 1.45 -0.13
N GLU A 53 13.52 2.02 -1.33
CA GLU A 53 14.69 1.83 -2.19
C GLU A 53 15.43 3.15 -2.39
N VAL A 54 16.67 3.23 -1.90
CA VAL A 54 17.51 4.43 -1.97
C VAL A 54 18.89 4.03 -2.47
N ASP A 55 19.42 4.74 -3.47
CA ASP A 55 20.76 4.43 -4.01
C ASP A 55 20.91 2.94 -4.41
N ARG A 56 19.87 2.40 -5.06
CA ARG A 56 19.75 0.98 -5.46
C ARG A 56 19.85 -0.02 -4.29
N LYS A 57 19.79 0.45 -3.05
CA LYS A 57 19.75 -0.37 -1.83
C LYS A 57 18.31 -0.51 -1.35
N GLN A 58 17.89 -1.75 -1.16
CA GLN A 58 16.52 -2.09 -0.80
C GLN A 58 16.39 -2.30 0.72
N HIS A 59 15.79 -1.32 1.41
CA HIS A 59 15.63 -1.25 2.86
C HIS A 59 14.29 -1.81 3.38
N GLY A 60 13.35 -2.06 2.48
CA GLY A 60 12.07 -2.68 2.74
C GLY A 60 12.16 -4.14 3.20
N GLN A 61 11.16 -4.49 3.98
CA GLN A 61 11.01 -5.78 4.64
C GLN A 61 9.90 -6.57 3.94
N LEU A 62 10.13 -7.86 3.77
CA LEU A 62 9.06 -8.78 3.40
C LEU A 62 8.11 -8.92 4.59
N GLU A 63 6.84 -8.70 4.31
CA GLU A 63 5.79 -8.57 5.31
C GLU A 63 4.66 -9.53 4.96
N HIS A 64 4.12 -10.25 5.95
CA HIS A 64 3.06 -11.25 5.75
C HIS A 64 1.68 -10.63 6.00
N ALA A 65 0.89 -10.47 4.94
CA ALA A 65 -0.37 -9.76 4.96
C ALA A 65 -1.33 -10.30 6.03
N ILE A 66 -1.55 -11.62 6.06
CA ILE A 66 -2.05 -12.36 7.22
C ILE A 66 -0.85 -12.95 7.96
N GLU A 67 -0.81 -12.77 9.29
CA GLU A 67 0.34 -13.16 10.07
C GLU A 67 0.56 -14.68 10.06
N LYS A 68 1.82 -15.08 9.86
CA LYS A 68 2.26 -16.48 9.78
C LYS A 68 2.02 -17.31 11.05
N ASN A 69 1.74 -16.68 12.18
CA ASN A 69 1.34 -17.38 13.41
C ASN A 69 -0.05 -18.02 13.32
N ASN A 70 -0.84 -17.68 12.29
CA ASN A 70 -2.12 -18.31 12.01
C ASN A 70 -1.96 -19.66 11.28
N SER A 71 -0.89 -19.87 10.50
CA SER A 71 -0.61 -21.11 9.78
C SER A 71 0.81 -21.11 9.19
N ASP A 72 1.50 -22.24 9.30
CA ASP A 72 2.82 -22.44 8.68
C ASP A 72 2.79 -22.34 7.15
N LYS A 73 1.65 -22.63 6.52
CA LYS A 73 1.48 -22.51 5.06
C LYS A 73 1.52 -21.05 4.59
N LEU A 74 1.25 -20.08 5.48
CA LEU A 74 1.34 -18.66 5.17
C LEU A 74 2.78 -18.15 5.08
N VAL A 75 3.74 -18.82 5.73
CA VAL A 75 5.16 -18.40 5.76
C VAL A 75 5.73 -18.25 4.35
N GLU A 76 5.37 -19.17 3.46
CA GLU A 76 5.87 -19.25 2.09
C GLU A 76 4.78 -18.96 1.04
N CYS A 77 3.62 -18.47 1.47
CA CYS A 77 2.53 -18.14 0.56
C CYS A 77 2.83 -16.81 -0.14
N ILE A 78 3.42 -16.87 -1.35
CA ILE A 78 3.87 -15.69 -2.11
C ILE A 78 2.78 -14.60 -2.24
N PRO A 79 1.50 -14.89 -2.57
CA PRO A 79 0.47 -13.86 -2.64
C PRO A 79 0.13 -13.19 -1.29
N ASN A 80 0.54 -13.78 -0.17
CA ASN A 80 0.38 -13.24 1.17
C ASN A 80 1.61 -12.41 1.62
N ILE A 81 2.59 -12.18 0.74
CA ILE A 81 3.83 -11.47 1.11
C ILE A 81 3.94 -10.16 0.32
N GLY A 82 3.98 -9.05 1.05
CA GLY A 82 4.16 -7.69 0.53
C GLY A 82 5.53 -7.10 0.88
N LEU A 83 5.72 -5.84 0.47
CA LEU A 83 6.90 -5.03 0.79
C LEU A 83 6.51 -3.83 1.65
N ALA A 84 7.08 -3.73 2.84
CA ALA A 84 6.78 -2.66 3.79
C ALA A 84 8.05 -2.04 4.38
N CYS A 85 7.97 -0.77 4.79
CA CYS A 85 9.03 -0.16 5.60
C CYS A 85 9.05 -0.75 7.02
N SER A 86 10.13 -0.50 7.76
CA SER A 86 10.32 -0.97 9.13
C SER A 86 9.19 -0.53 10.07
N ASP A 87 8.71 0.71 9.98
CA ASP A 87 7.66 1.22 10.84
C ASP A 87 6.32 0.52 10.60
N CYS A 88 5.93 0.37 9.33
CA CYS A 88 4.71 -0.34 8.97
C CYS A 88 4.76 -1.81 9.41
N ASN A 89 5.84 -2.53 9.08
CA ASN A 89 5.95 -3.96 9.35
C ASN A 89 6.19 -4.27 10.84
N SER A 90 7.14 -3.57 11.46
CA SER A 90 7.61 -3.92 12.81
C SER A 90 6.84 -3.23 13.93
N ARG A 91 6.06 -2.18 13.63
CA ARG A 91 5.32 -1.42 14.64
C ARG A 91 3.82 -1.35 14.34
N PHE A 92 3.41 -0.67 13.28
CA PHE A 92 2.01 -0.35 13.05
C PHE A 92 1.15 -1.58 12.76
N LYS A 93 1.65 -2.49 11.92
CA LYS A 93 0.95 -3.75 11.68
C LYS A 93 0.83 -4.58 12.96
N ARG A 94 1.87 -4.61 13.81
CA ARG A 94 1.88 -5.39 15.05
C ARG A 94 0.85 -4.94 16.09
N ILE A 95 0.30 -3.73 15.97
CA ILE A 95 -0.75 -3.24 16.87
C ILE A 95 -1.96 -4.17 16.78
N GLY A 96 -2.28 -4.86 17.87
CA GLY A 96 -3.41 -5.79 17.94
C GLY A 96 -3.16 -7.18 17.35
N GLU A 97 -1.94 -7.47 16.86
CA GLU A 97 -1.60 -8.76 16.22
C GLU A 97 -1.94 -9.97 17.11
N ARG A 98 -1.65 -9.88 18.41
CA ARG A 98 -1.96 -10.97 19.37
C ARG A 98 -3.44 -11.31 19.46
N LYS A 99 -4.32 -10.36 19.13
CA LYS A 99 -5.79 -10.51 19.14
C LYS A 99 -6.32 -10.99 17.78
N ARG A 100 -5.55 -10.84 16.70
CA ARG A 100 -5.91 -11.31 15.34
C ARG A 100 -5.58 -12.79 15.13
N LYS A 101 -6.18 -13.63 15.97
CA LYS A 101 -6.16 -15.09 15.80
C LYS A 101 -7.41 -15.56 15.07
N ILE A 102 -7.24 -16.09 13.87
CA ILE A 102 -8.36 -16.54 13.04
C ILE A 102 -9.05 -17.73 13.72
N ALA A 103 -10.38 -17.79 13.63
CA ALA A 103 -11.16 -18.88 14.20
C ALA A 103 -10.75 -20.24 13.62
N ALA A 104 -10.72 -21.26 14.48
CA ALA A 104 -10.25 -22.61 14.14
C ALA A 104 -10.95 -23.19 12.90
N GLY A 105 -12.25 -22.96 12.73
CA GLY A 105 -12.99 -23.44 11.56
C GLY A 105 -12.48 -22.88 10.23
N ALA A 106 -12.16 -21.59 10.16
CA ALA A 106 -11.61 -20.97 8.95
C ALA A 106 -10.17 -21.42 8.68
N LEU A 107 -9.37 -21.62 9.75
CA LEU A 107 -8.03 -22.17 9.64
C LEU A 107 -8.03 -23.61 9.11
N SER A 108 -8.87 -24.48 9.67
CA SER A 108 -8.99 -25.86 9.19
C SER A 108 -9.38 -25.93 7.71
N GLN A 109 -10.31 -25.07 7.27
CA GLN A 109 -10.67 -24.99 5.86
C GLN A 109 -9.51 -24.52 4.97
N PHE A 110 -8.74 -23.54 5.41
CA PHE A 110 -7.54 -23.09 4.69
C PHE A 110 -6.49 -24.21 4.60
N GLU A 111 -6.24 -24.90 5.72
CA GLU A 111 -5.29 -26.00 5.79
C GLU A 111 -5.67 -27.13 4.82
N GLU A 112 -6.93 -27.57 4.84
CA GLU A 112 -7.41 -28.65 3.98
C GLU A 112 -7.43 -28.25 2.49
N LYS A 113 -7.89 -27.04 2.17
CA LYS A 113 -8.18 -26.64 0.77
C LYS A 113 -7.04 -25.96 0.04
N SER A 114 -6.01 -25.43 0.72
CA SER A 114 -4.94 -24.66 0.07
C SER A 114 -4.09 -25.48 -0.91
N ARG A 115 -4.15 -26.82 -0.86
CA ARG A 115 -3.40 -27.77 -1.72
C ARG A 115 -1.89 -27.43 -1.82
N CYS A 116 -1.35 -26.77 -0.80
CA CYS A 116 0.05 -26.41 -0.65
C CYS A 116 0.59 -27.16 0.57
N GLU A 117 1.83 -27.64 0.49
CA GLU A 117 2.49 -28.30 1.61
C GLU A 117 3.68 -27.48 2.10
N VAL A 118 3.99 -27.58 3.39
CA VAL A 118 5.15 -26.91 3.99
C VAL A 118 6.46 -27.34 3.30
N LYS A 119 6.58 -28.63 2.94
CA LYS A 119 7.76 -29.20 2.27
C LYS A 119 7.74 -29.03 0.75
N GLN A 120 6.55 -28.98 0.14
CA GLN A 120 6.36 -28.85 -1.30
C GLN A 120 5.43 -27.66 -1.60
N ARG A 121 6.04 -26.47 -1.59
CA ARG A 121 5.33 -25.21 -1.82
C ARG A 121 5.13 -24.96 -3.31
N LYS A 122 3.90 -24.62 -3.69
CA LYS A 122 3.59 -24.15 -5.04
C LYS A 122 4.13 -22.74 -5.24
N GLN A 123 4.65 -22.45 -6.43
CA GLN A 123 5.04 -21.10 -6.85
C GLN A 123 3.80 -20.31 -7.29
N CYS A 124 2.84 -20.17 -6.38
CA CYS A 124 1.60 -19.44 -6.63
C CYS A 124 1.90 -17.96 -6.84
N THR A 125 1.48 -17.40 -7.97
CA THR A 125 1.62 -15.96 -8.26
C THR A 125 0.33 -15.19 -8.05
N VAL A 126 -0.76 -15.90 -7.74
CA VAL A 126 -2.11 -15.37 -7.48
C VAL A 126 -2.73 -16.07 -6.27
N ALA A 127 -3.61 -15.37 -5.56
CA ALA A 127 -4.31 -15.92 -4.40
C ALA A 127 -5.24 -17.08 -4.80
N CYS A 128 -5.00 -18.27 -4.22
CA CYS A 128 -5.90 -19.40 -4.42
C CYS A 128 -7.24 -19.16 -3.70
N ARG A 129 -8.27 -19.95 -4.04
CA ARG A 129 -9.59 -19.84 -3.40
C ARG A 129 -9.52 -19.94 -1.87
N ALA A 130 -8.72 -20.88 -1.35
CA ALA A 130 -8.55 -21.05 0.10
C ALA A 130 -7.95 -19.80 0.76
N LEU A 131 -6.96 -19.15 0.13
CA LEU A 131 -6.40 -17.91 0.66
C LEU A 131 -7.42 -16.77 0.64
N ARG A 132 -8.21 -16.63 -0.44
CA ARG A 132 -9.26 -15.61 -0.54
C ARG A 132 -10.36 -15.80 0.53
N GLU A 133 -10.77 -17.05 0.77
CA GLU A 133 -11.71 -17.38 1.86
C GLU A 133 -11.11 -17.04 3.24
N LEU A 134 -9.82 -17.31 3.46
CA LEU A 134 -9.13 -16.94 4.69
C LEU A 134 -9.02 -15.43 4.87
N GLN A 135 -8.70 -14.67 3.81
CA GLN A 135 -8.67 -13.21 3.83
C GLN A 135 -10.05 -12.62 4.18
N ALA A 136 -11.12 -13.15 3.60
CA ALA A 136 -12.49 -12.73 3.92
C ALA A 136 -12.87 -13.03 5.38
N ALA A 137 -12.38 -14.13 5.96
CA ALA A 137 -12.56 -14.42 7.38
C ALA A 137 -11.73 -13.47 8.26
N TYR A 138 -10.49 -13.19 7.87
CA TYR A 138 -9.58 -12.30 8.58
C TYR A 138 -10.13 -10.85 8.64
N HIS A 139 -10.62 -10.30 7.53
CA HIS A 139 -11.19 -8.95 7.48
C HIS A 139 -12.40 -8.71 8.40
N LYS A 140 -13.11 -9.78 8.80
CA LYS A 140 -14.25 -9.67 9.74
C LYS A 140 -13.81 -9.50 11.19
N MET A 141 -12.52 -9.63 11.48
CA MET A 141 -12.02 -9.59 12.84
C MET A 141 -11.75 -8.15 13.28
N PRO A 142 -12.11 -7.78 14.52
CA PRO A 142 -11.76 -6.47 15.06
C PRO A 142 -10.25 -6.23 15.03
N GLY A 143 -9.85 -5.10 14.46
CA GLY A 143 -8.44 -4.74 14.34
C GLY A 143 -7.72 -5.36 13.13
N ALA A 144 -8.43 -6.08 12.26
CA ALA A 144 -7.95 -6.65 11.00
C ALA A 144 -8.41 -5.87 9.76
N GLU A 145 -8.87 -4.63 9.94
CA GLU A 145 -9.27 -3.70 8.90
C GLU A 145 -8.02 -3.16 8.17
N ILE A 146 -7.42 -4.03 7.36
CA ILE A 146 -6.16 -3.82 6.66
C ILE A 146 -6.37 -4.17 5.19
N ILE A 147 -6.15 -3.21 4.29
CA ILE A 147 -5.99 -3.51 2.86
C ILE A 147 -4.73 -4.38 2.69
N LEU A 148 -4.91 -5.67 2.42
CA LEU A 148 -3.84 -6.68 2.48
C LEU A 148 -2.96 -6.62 1.23
N GLN A 149 -1.76 -6.05 1.36
CA GLN A 149 -0.83 -5.94 0.24
C GLN A 149 -0.06 -7.24 0.00
N PRO A 150 0.22 -7.61 -1.26
CA PRO A 150 -0.02 -6.83 -2.48
C PRO A 150 -1.40 -7.05 -3.13
N MET A 151 -2.21 -7.96 -2.60
CA MET A 151 -3.48 -8.37 -3.24
C MET A 151 -4.62 -7.35 -3.09
N GLY A 152 -4.46 -6.36 -2.21
CA GLY A 152 -5.50 -5.40 -1.88
C GLY A 152 -6.60 -5.99 -0.98
N ALA A 153 -7.75 -5.35 -1.00
CA ALA A 153 -8.98 -5.84 -0.38
C ALA A 153 -10.17 -5.50 -1.28
N THR A 154 -11.20 -6.33 -1.24
CA THR A 154 -12.45 -6.15 -1.98
C THR A 154 -13.58 -5.93 -1.00
N GLY A 155 -14.43 -4.96 -1.29
CA GLY A 155 -15.63 -4.65 -0.53
C GLY A 155 -16.59 -5.83 -0.50
N ARG A 156 -17.17 -6.08 0.66
CA ARG A 156 -18.10 -7.20 0.86
C ARG A 156 -19.50 -6.90 0.30
N CYS A 157 -19.87 -5.63 0.28
CA CYS A 157 -21.17 -5.14 -0.16
C CYS A 157 -21.11 -4.66 -1.61
N SER A 158 -20.09 -3.86 -1.94
CA SER A 158 -19.94 -3.26 -3.26
C SER A 158 -19.26 -4.18 -4.28
N GLU A 159 -18.50 -5.18 -3.82
CA GLU A 159 -17.56 -5.96 -4.64
C GLU A 159 -16.45 -5.12 -5.30
N GLU A 160 -16.35 -3.85 -4.93
CA GLU A 160 -15.35 -2.91 -5.45
C GLU A 160 -14.00 -3.05 -4.71
N PRO A 161 -12.87 -2.67 -5.33
CA PRO A 161 -11.60 -2.54 -4.62
C PRO A 161 -11.70 -1.53 -3.48
N LEU A 162 -11.27 -1.92 -2.28
CA LEU A 162 -11.11 -0.98 -1.16
C LEU A 162 -9.82 -0.18 -1.39
N ALA A 163 -9.98 1.03 -1.91
CA ALA A 163 -8.87 1.85 -2.39
C ALA A 163 -8.77 3.19 -1.63
N LEU A 164 -7.56 3.74 -1.66
CA LEU A 164 -7.22 5.03 -1.08
C LEU A 164 -7.07 6.07 -2.20
N GLN A 165 -7.37 7.32 -1.86
CA GLN A 165 -6.94 8.50 -2.62
C GLN A 165 -6.29 9.50 -1.67
N TYR A 166 -5.46 10.38 -2.20
CA TYR A 166 -4.86 11.48 -1.46
C TYR A 166 -5.49 12.81 -1.88
N ASN A 167 -5.98 13.55 -0.90
CA ASN A 167 -6.54 14.89 -1.07
C ASN A 167 -5.40 15.92 -0.96
N VAL A 168 -5.03 16.53 -2.08
CA VAL A 168 -3.89 17.46 -2.14
C VAL A 168 -4.12 18.72 -1.33
N LEU A 169 -5.35 19.23 -1.28
CA LEU A 169 -5.67 20.45 -0.53
C LEU A 169 -5.71 20.23 0.98
N LYS A 170 -6.18 19.05 1.41
CA LYS A 170 -6.21 18.68 2.84
C LYS A 170 -4.91 18.07 3.33
N MET A 171 -4.04 17.63 2.43
CA MET A 171 -2.81 16.88 2.73
C MET A 171 -3.08 15.58 3.49
N GLU A 172 -4.13 14.86 3.10
CA GLU A 172 -4.65 13.69 3.81
C GLU A 172 -5.07 12.57 2.85
N PHE A 173 -4.83 11.33 3.27
CA PHE A 173 -5.42 10.13 2.71
C PHE A 173 -6.89 10.02 3.09
N GLN A 174 -7.71 9.56 2.15
CA GLN A 174 -9.14 9.31 2.34
C GLN A 174 -9.57 8.10 1.49
N PRO A 175 -10.73 7.49 1.76
CA PRO A 175 -11.31 6.48 0.87
C PRO A 175 -11.47 7.01 -0.55
N ASN A 176 -11.21 6.17 -1.56
CA ASN A 176 -11.33 6.58 -2.96
C ASN A 176 -12.80 6.63 -3.42
N THR A 177 -13.52 7.67 -3.02
CA THR A 177 -14.92 7.91 -3.40
C THR A 177 -15.05 8.56 -4.78
N ASN A 178 -13.94 8.91 -5.42
CA ASN A 178 -13.97 9.43 -6.80
C ASN A 178 -14.15 8.30 -7.81
N GLN A 179 -13.57 7.12 -7.55
CA GLN A 179 -13.63 5.97 -8.44
C GLN A 179 -14.68 4.94 -8.02
N TYR A 180 -14.97 4.82 -6.71
CA TYR A 180 -15.78 3.74 -6.17
C TYR A 180 -16.87 4.24 -5.22
N THR A 181 -17.92 3.44 -5.07
CA THR A 181 -19.01 3.68 -4.12
C THR A 181 -18.96 2.64 -3.01
N TYR A 182 -18.78 3.09 -1.77
CA TYR A 182 -18.63 2.21 -0.61
C TYR A 182 -19.86 2.21 0.28
N SER A 183 -20.14 1.07 0.91
CA SER A 183 -21.04 1.03 2.06
C SER A 183 -20.42 1.74 3.29
N GLU A 184 -21.22 2.01 4.32
CA GLU A 184 -20.71 2.56 5.58
C GLU A 184 -19.66 1.65 6.24
N GLU A 185 -19.86 0.33 6.17
CA GLU A 185 -18.93 -0.68 6.70
C GLU A 185 -17.59 -0.62 5.94
N GLU A 186 -17.63 -0.55 4.62
CA GLU A 186 -16.44 -0.48 3.76
C GLU A 186 -15.69 0.85 3.92
N PHE A 187 -16.44 1.96 4.03
CA PHE A 187 -15.85 3.26 4.33
C PHE A 187 -15.13 3.23 5.68
N SER A 188 -15.77 2.67 6.72
CA SER A 188 -15.16 2.50 8.04
C SER A 188 -13.92 1.62 8.00
N PHE A 189 -13.95 0.51 7.24
CA PHE A 189 -12.79 -0.36 7.05
C PHE A 189 -11.58 0.41 6.49
N ILE A 190 -11.78 1.21 5.44
CA ILE A 190 -10.68 1.99 4.85
C ILE A 190 -10.17 3.06 5.82
N GLN A 191 -11.05 3.69 6.59
CA GLN A 191 -10.65 4.65 7.64
C GLN A 191 -9.81 3.99 8.75
N GLN A 192 -10.18 2.78 9.18
CA GLN A 192 -9.39 2.04 10.16
C GLN A 192 -8.00 1.66 9.61
N HIS A 193 -7.89 1.36 8.31
CA HIS A 193 -6.60 1.16 7.66
C HIS A 193 -5.74 2.44 7.70
N ILE A 194 -6.31 3.59 7.33
CA ILE A 194 -5.64 4.91 7.37
C ILE A 194 -5.13 5.20 8.79
N LEU A 195 -5.98 4.99 9.80
CA LEU A 195 -5.66 5.21 11.20
C LEU A 195 -4.53 4.28 11.65
N ARG A 196 -4.60 2.99 11.32
CA ARG A 196 -3.64 1.96 11.72
C ARG A 196 -2.22 2.29 11.27
N PHE A 197 -2.06 2.71 10.02
CA PHE A 197 -0.75 3.05 9.47
C PHE A 197 -0.37 4.51 9.65
N HIS A 198 -1.15 5.26 10.46
CA HIS A 198 -0.89 6.64 10.80
C HIS A 198 -0.72 7.54 9.57
N LEU A 199 -1.47 7.27 8.49
CA LEU A 199 -1.25 7.93 7.20
C LEU A 199 -1.53 9.44 7.26
N ASN A 200 -2.47 9.85 8.13
CA ASN A 200 -2.84 11.26 8.35
C ASN A 200 -2.34 11.82 9.69
N ASP A 201 -1.64 11.01 10.49
CA ASP A 201 -1.12 11.45 11.79
C ASP A 201 -0.09 12.57 11.58
N PRO A 202 -0.22 13.75 12.23
CA PRO A 202 0.70 14.86 12.04
C PRO A 202 2.18 14.53 12.29
N ARG A 203 2.47 13.51 13.10
CA ARG A 203 3.83 13.04 13.40
C ARG A 203 4.42 12.17 12.30
N TYR A 204 3.59 11.43 11.55
CA TYR A 204 4.07 10.45 10.56
C TYR A 204 3.72 10.81 9.11
N ARG A 205 2.69 11.63 8.90
CA ARG A 205 2.26 12.03 7.56
C ARG A 205 3.39 12.72 6.81
N THR A 206 3.46 12.46 5.51
CA THR A 206 4.47 13.08 4.64
C THR A 206 4.25 14.60 4.56
N LYS A 207 5.33 15.36 4.68
CA LYS A 207 5.36 16.80 4.37
C LYS A 207 5.97 17.10 3.00
N GLN A 208 6.48 16.07 2.32
CA GLN A 208 7.26 16.23 1.10
C GLN A 208 6.47 16.82 -0.06
N LEU A 209 5.14 16.65 -0.09
CA LEU A 209 4.32 17.30 -1.13
C LEU A 209 4.32 18.83 -0.95
N ALA A 210 4.31 19.32 0.30
CA ALA A 210 4.38 20.76 0.56
C ALA A 210 5.74 21.31 0.14
N ASP A 211 6.82 20.59 0.45
CA ASP A 211 8.19 20.96 0.03
C ASP A 211 8.32 20.97 -1.50
N PHE A 212 7.79 19.95 -2.18
CA PHE A 212 7.77 19.87 -3.63
C PHE A 212 6.99 21.04 -4.26
N VAL A 213 5.80 21.34 -3.75
CA VAL A 213 4.97 22.46 -4.20
C VAL A 213 5.75 23.77 -4.10
N LYS A 214 6.44 24.00 -2.98
CA LYS A 214 7.27 25.19 -2.79
C LYS A 214 8.43 25.25 -3.80
N ILE A 215 9.14 24.14 -4.00
CA ILE A 215 10.25 24.06 -4.96
C ILE A 215 9.77 24.42 -6.38
N VAL A 216 8.61 23.91 -6.81
CA VAL A 216 8.07 24.20 -8.14
C VAL A 216 7.72 25.69 -8.30
N ILE A 217 7.25 26.36 -7.25
CA ILE A 217 7.00 27.82 -7.27
C ILE A 217 8.32 28.57 -7.38
N ASP A 218 9.25 28.28 -6.47
CA ASP A 218 10.54 28.96 -6.35
C ASP A 218 11.41 28.79 -7.62
N SER A 219 11.22 27.69 -8.34
CA SER A 219 11.92 27.38 -9.59
C SER A 219 11.24 27.93 -10.86
N GLY A 220 10.14 28.68 -10.71
CA GLY A 220 9.37 29.21 -11.83
C GLY A 220 8.64 28.14 -12.65
N GLY A 221 8.23 27.04 -12.04
CA GLY A 221 7.45 25.97 -12.68
C GLY A 221 8.27 24.76 -13.11
N ASN A 222 9.57 24.75 -12.82
CA ASN A 222 10.44 23.62 -13.11
C ASN A 222 10.25 22.50 -12.07
N CYS A 223 9.76 21.34 -12.52
CA CYS A 223 9.67 20.16 -11.68
C CYS A 223 11.07 19.57 -11.46
N PRO A 224 11.49 19.33 -10.20
CA PRO A 224 12.79 18.78 -9.93
C PRO A 224 12.91 17.34 -10.44
N GLN A 225 14.06 17.00 -11.03
CA GLN A 225 14.36 15.66 -11.53
C GLN A 225 15.21 14.88 -10.52
N TYR A 226 14.56 14.36 -9.49
CA TYR A 226 15.18 13.46 -8.53
C TYR A 226 14.24 12.33 -8.13
N ASP A 227 14.80 11.38 -7.40
CA ASP A 227 14.10 10.26 -6.82
C ASP A 227 13.18 10.68 -5.65
N TYR A 228 11.87 10.74 -5.88
CA TYR A 228 10.91 11.15 -4.85
C TYR A 228 10.88 10.19 -3.66
N ASN A 229 10.99 10.72 -2.44
CA ASN A 229 10.99 9.92 -1.20
C ASN A 229 9.58 9.46 -0.76
N ASN A 230 8.53 9.85 -1.47
CA ASN A 230 7.15 9.42 -1.21
C ASN A 230 6.35 9.34 -2.53
N LEU A 231 5.52 8.29 -2.67
CA LEU A 231 4.72 8.05 -3.87
C LEU A 231 3.77 9.20 -4.20
N ILE A 232 3.23 9.88 -3.19
CA ILE A 232 2.29 11.00 -3.38
C ILE A 232 2.94 12.12 -4.20
N VAL A 233 4.21 12.42 -3.93
CA VAL A 233 4.95 13.44 -4.67
C VAL A 233 5.15 13.00 -6.12
N LYS A 234 5.51 11.72 -6.34
CA LYS A 234 5.64 11.16 -7.69
C LYS A 234 4.33 11.26 -8.46
N LEU A 235 3.22 10.82 -7.87
CA LEU A 235 1.90 10.87 -8.50
C LEU A 235 1.48 12.31 -8.83
N PHE A 236 1.73 13.26 -7.93
CA PHE A 236 1.44 14.66 -8.17
C PHE A 236 2.30 15.24 -9.30
N ALA A 237 3.61 15.00 -9.26
CA ALA A 237 4.55 15.45 -10.28
C ALA A 237 4.21 14.91 -11.67
N ASP A 238 3.84 13.63 -11.76
CA ASP A 238 3.39 12.99 -12.98
C ASP A 238 2.12 13.64 -13.53
N LYS A 239 1.19 14.02 -12.64
CA LYS A 239 -0.10 14.61 -13.00
C LYS A 239 -0.01 16.03 -13.55
N ILE A 240 1.01 16.79 -13.15
CA ILE A 240 1.28 18.15 -13.65
C ILE A 240 2.41 18.20 -14.69
N ARG A 241 2.96 17.04 -15.09
CA ARG A 241 4.13 16.98 -15.98
C ARG A 241 3.89 17.60 -17.34
N GLU A 242 2.71 17.38 -17.93
CA GLU A 242 2.38 17.91 -19.26
C GLU A 242 1.94 19.39 -19.24
N LYS A 243 1.90 20.01 -18.05
CA LYS A 243 1.54 21.42 -17.87
C LYS A 243 2.70 22.35 -18.19
N THR A 244 2.39 23.56 -18.66
CA THR A 244 3.41 24.61 -18.86
C THR A 244 3.99 25.06 -17.52
N ALA A 245 5.13 25.77 -17.57
CA ALA A 245 5.75 26.32 -16.37
C ALA A 245 4.78 27.25 -15.61
N GLU A 246 4.08 28.12 -16.34
CA GLU A 246 3.10 29.06 -15.79
C GLU A 246 1.89 28.34 -15.16
N GLU A 247 1.37 27.31 -15.84
CA GLU A 247 0.28 26.49 -15.30
C GLU A 247 0.70 25.78 -14.01
N ARG A 248 1.92 25.22 -13.96
CA ARG A 248 2.44 24.54 -12.76
C ARG A 248 2.61 25.52 -11.60
N VAL A 249 3.15 26.72 -11.85
CA VAL A 249 3.26 27.78 -10.83
C VAL A 249 1.88 28.16 -10.32
N ALA A 250 0.89 28.34 -11.21
CA ALA A 250 -0.47 28.69 -10.82
C ALA A 250 -1.13 27.61 -9.95
N ILE A 251 -1.02 26.33 -10.36
CA ILE A 251 -1.53 25.18 -9.60
C ILE A 251 -0.85 25.11 -8.23
N CYS A 252 0.48 25.13 -8.20
CA CYS A 252 1.26 25.01 -6.97
C CYS A 252 1.00 26.21 -6.03
N SER A 253 0.89 27.43 -6.56
CA SER A 253 0.59 28.63 -5.76
C SER A 253 -0.80 28.56 -5.10
N ARG A 254 -1.81 28.03 -5.81
CA ARG A 254 -3.15 27.79 -5.24
C ARG A 254 -3.11 26.76 -4.11
N ILE A 255 -2.37 25.67 -4.30
CA ILE A 255 -2.17 24.62 -3.30
C ILE A 255 -1.42 25.18 -2.08
N TYR A 256 -0.30 25.87 -2.31
CA TYR A 256 0.50 26.50 -1.27
C TYR A 256 -0.33 27.47 -0.42
N SER A 257 -1.12 28.33 -1.07
CA SER A 257 -2.03 29.25 -0.39
C SER A 257 -3.04 28.51 0.48
N ALA A 258 -3.62 27.42 -0.01
CA ALA A 258 -4.59 26.62 0.75
C ALA A 258 -3.99 25.92 1.98
N ILE A 259 -2.70 25.56 1.94
CA ILE A 259 -2.01 24.83 3.00
C ILE A 259 -1.38 25.77 4.03
N PHE A 260 -0.75 26.86 3.56
CA PHE A 260 0.08 27.72 4.40
C PHE A 260 -0.63 28.99 4.89
N LEU A 261 -1.72 29.43 4.24
CA LEU A 261 -2.52 30.56 4.75
C LEU A 261 -3.65 30.13 5.71
N LYS A 262 -3.75 28.82 6.00
CA LYS A 262 -4.69 28.26 6.99
C LYS A 262 -4.01 27.86 8.31
N ILE A 263 -2.73 28.21 8.49
CA ILE A 263 -1.95 28.02 9.72
C ILE A 263 -1.71 29.38 10.36
#